data_AF-Q9U2N3-F1
#
_entry.id   AF-Q9U2N3-F1
#
_cell.length_a   1.000
_cell.length_b   1.000
_cell.length_c   1.000
_cell.angle_alpha   90.00
_cell.angle_beta   90.00
_cell.angle_gamma   90.00
#
_symmetry.space_group_name_H-M   'P 1'
#
loop_
_entity.id
_entity.type
_entity.pdbx_description
1 polymer ?
#
loop_
_entity_poly.entity_id
_entity_poly.type
_entity_poly.pdbx_seq_one_letter_code
_entity_poly.pdbx_strand_id
1 'polypeptide(L)'
;MPQYLSLIPPCIQMISAFSIFLIFIPWTFIHACIPTQQIETTVTPDCVSCTVGLLTFTTANFGDMTPIQTPGTDANNCAILTLTCQGTPVDPLNNVYLIYYSDSKVPRDAGADSGTGSIQTVLTCVNGVWDKGGYEINEVECQVL
;
A
#
# COMPACT_ATOMS: atom_id res chain seq x y z
N MET A 1 -0.23 -5.39 16.29
CA MET A 1 -1.12 -5.23 17.46
C MET A 1 -1.66 -3.80 17.45
N PRO A 2 -2.88 -3.54 16.95
CA PRO A 2 -3.48 -2.21 17.07
C PRO A 2 -4.28 -2.13 18.37
N GLN A 3 -3.99 -1.09 19.15
CA GLN A 3 -4.70 -0.76 20.38
C GLN A 3 -6.02 -0.09 20.01
N TYR A 4 -7.14 -0.74 20.31
CA TYR A 4 -8.49 -0.16 20.20
C TYR A 4 -8.67 0.86 21.34
N LEU A 5 -8.44 2.15 21.05
CA LEU A 5 -8.93 3.23 21.91
C LEU A 5 -10.44 3.38 21.68
N SER A 6 -11.22 2.97 22.69
CA SER A 6 -12.65 3.23 22.78
C SER A 6 -12.87 4.74 23.00
N LEU A 7 -13.16 5.49 21.92
CA LEU A 7 -13.68 6.84 22.02
C LEU A 7 -15.20 6.77 22.20
N ILE A 8 -15.67 7.10 23.40
CA ILE A 8 -17.08 7.35 23.69
C ILE A 8 -17.39 8.79 23.22
N PRO A 9 -18.30 9.01 22.25
CA PRO A 9 -18.64 10.37 21.82
C PRO A 9 -19.51 11.07 22.89
N PRO A 10 -19.29 12.37 23.17
CA PRO A 10 -20.15 13.12 24.09
C PRO A 10 -21.50 13.42 23.42
N CYS A 11 -22.57 12.83 23.96
CA CYS A 11 -23.94 13.20 23.57
C CYS A 11 -24.26 14.63 24.05
N ILE A 12 -24.35 15.57 23.12
CA ILE A 12 -24.80 16.93 23.40
C ILE A 12 -26.31 16.92 23.62
N GLN A 13 -26.76 17.13 24.85
CA GLN A 13 -28.17 17.26 25.21
C GLN A 13 -28.66 18.66 24.81
N MET A 14 -29.39 18.75 23.70
CA MET A 14 -30.06 19.98 23.28
C MET A 14 -31.40 20.10 24.01
N ILE A 15 -31.42 20.77 25.16
CA ILE A 15 -32.64 21.03 25.95
C ILE A 15 -33.38 22.20 25.30
N SER A 16 -34.35 21.90 24.44
CA SER A 16 -35.30 22.88 23.91
C SER A 16 -36.33 23.22 24.98
N ALA A 17 -36.34 24.47 25.43
CA ALA A 17 -37.32 25.01 26.35
C ALA A 17 -38.64 25.26 25.60
N PHE A 18 -39.65 24.42 25.83
CA PHE A 18 -41.03 24.73 25.46
C PHE A 18 -41.99 24.40 26.60
N SER A 19 -42.88 25.36 26.82
CA SER A 19 -43.74 25.54 27.98
C SER A 19 -44.68 24.36 28.31
N ILE A 20 -44.93 24.28 29.61
CA ILE A 20 -45.93 23.51 30.34
C ILE A 20 -47.30 23.48 29.63
N PHE A 21 -47.77 22.29 29.28
CA PHE A 21 -49.19 21.94 29.30
C PHE A 21 -49.34 20.45 29.70
N LEU A 22 -50.05 20.24 30.80
CA LEU A 22 -50.27 18.96 31.48
C LEU A 22 -51.08 17.99 30.62
N ILE A 23 -50.46 16.91 30.13
CA ILE A 23 -51.17 15.67 29.77
C ILE A 23 -50.30 14.49 30.21
N PHE A 24 -50.80 13.70 31.16
CA PHE A 24 -50.23 12.42 31.58
C PHE A 24 -50.39 11.41 30.42
N ILE A 25 -49.39 11.34 29.55
CA ILE A 25 -49.19 10.22 28.62
C ILE A 25 -47.88 9.55 29.06
N PRO A 26 -47.82 8.21 29.24
CA PRO A 26 -46.55 7.53 29.47
C PRO A 26 -45.70 7.67 28.21
N TRP A 27 -44.87 8.70 28.21
CA TRP A 27 -44.00 9.09 27.11
C TRP A 27 -42.85 8.08 27.09
N THR A 28 -42.95 7.08 26.23
CA THR A 28 -41.82 6.21 25.91
C THR A 28 -40.80 7.07 25.16
N PHE A 29 -39.83 7.61 25.90
CA PHE A 29 -38.67 8.30 25.36
C PHE A 29 -37.82 7.30 24.58
N ILE A 30 -38.12 7.16 23.30
CA ILE A 30 -37.24 6.51 22.34
C ILE A 30 -36.00 7.40 22.23
N HIS A 31 -34.96 7.06 22.97
CA HIS A 31 -33.64 7.64 22.82
C HIS A 31 -33.06 7.18 21.47
N ALA A 32 -33.46 7.85 20.40
CA ALA A 32 -32.81 7.71 19.11
C ALA A 32 -31.42 8.35 19.20
N CYS A 33 -30.42 7.56 19.58
CA CYS A 33 -29.03 7.91 19.39
C CYS A 33 -28.77 7.91 17.88
N ILE A 34 -28.71 9.09 17.27
CA ILE A 34 -28.29 9.21 15.86
C ILE A 34 -26.78 9.01 15.86
N PRO A 35 -26.25 7.93 15.27
CA PRO A 35 -24.80 7.76 15.18
C PRO A 35 -24.25 8.88 14.31
N THR A 36 -23.42 9.74 14.90
CA THR A 36 -22.61 10.70 14.16
C THR A 36 -21.63 9.89 13.31
N GLN A 37 -21.92 9.71 12.02
CA GLN A 37 -20.92 9.20 11.09
C GLN A 37 -19.79 10.23 11.06
N GLN A 38 -18.66 9.91 11.68
CA GLN A 38 -17.41 10.56 11.32
C GLN A 38 -17.18 10.22 9.84
N ILE A 39 -17.31 11.23 8.99
CA ILE A 39 -16.79 11.16 7.63
C ILE A 39 -15.28 11.15 7.81
N GLU A 40 -14.69 9.95 7.88
CA GLU A 40 -13.26 9.79 7.65
C GLU A 40 -13.03 10.16 6.19
N THR A 41 -12.57 11.39 5.98
CA THR A 41 -11.95 11.76 4.71
C THR A 41 -10.68 10.93 4.63
N THR A 42 -10.75 9.79 3.94
CA THR A 42 -9.56 9.04 3.53
C THR A 42 -8.73 9.99 2.69
N VAL A 43 -7.65 10.50 3.26
CA VAL A 43 -6.63 11.22 2.51
C VAL A 43 -6.01 10.17 1.58
N THR A 44 -6.51 10.08 0.35
CA THR A 44 -5.79 9.37 -0.70
C THR A 44 -4.44 10.06 -0.84
N PRO A 45 -3.31 9.38 -0.58
CA PRO A 45 -2.01 9.97 -0.85
C PRO A 45 -1.98 10.42 -2.32
N ASP A 46 -1.41 11.60 -2.58
CA ASP A 46 -1.25 12.12 -3.94
C ASP A 46 -0.38 11.13 -4.73
N CYS A 47 -1.04 10.22 -5.43
CA CYS A 47 -0.36 9.21 -6.20
C CYS A 47 0.09 9.80 -7.53
N VAL A 48 1.36 10.16 -7.57
CA VAL A 48 2.06 10.62 -8.77
C VAL A 48 2.28 9.43 -9.72
N SER A 49 2.32 9.68 -11.02
CA SER A 49 2.76 8.68 -12.00
C SER A 49 4.28 8.57 -12.00
N CYS A 50 4.84 7.38 -11.79
CA CYS A 50 6.26 7.11 -12.01
C CYS A 50 6.48 6.64 -13.45
N THR A 51 7.56 7.07 -14.08
CA THR A 51 8.01 6.48 -15.34
C THR A 51 8.89 5.27 -15.05
N VAL A 52 8.77 4.24 -15.89
CA VAL A 52 9.59 3.03 -15.80
C VAL A 52 11.09 3.35 -15.92
N GLY A 53 11.44 4.41 -16.67
CA GLY A 53 12.83 4.85 -16.86
C GLY A 53 13.53 5.40 -15.62
N LEU A 54 12.85 5.46 -14.46
CA LEU A 54 13.47 5.79 -13.17
C LEU A 54 14.21 4.60 -12.55
N LEU A 55 14.00 3.37 -13.03
CA LEU A 55 14.71 2.18 -12.55
C LEU A 55 15.88 1.82 -13.46
N THR A 56 17.02 1.55 -12.85
CA THR A 56 18.14 0.88 -13.49
C THR A 56 17.98 -0.64 -13.34
N PHE A 57 18.13 -1.39 -14.43
CA PHE A 57 18.15 -2.85 -14.38
C PHE A 57 19.57 -3.35 -14.61
N THR A 58 20.14 -3.98 -13.60
CA THR A 58 21.53 -4.46 -13.64
C THR A 58 21.58 -5.94 -14.02
N THR A 59 22.55 -6.27 -14.88
CA THR A 59 22.81 -7.64 -15.37
C THR A 59 24.32 -7.90 -15.41
N ALA A 60 24.96 -7.88 -14.24
CA ALA A 60 26.42 -7.91 -14.11
C ALA A 60 26.99 -9.32 -13.89
N ASN A 61 26.17 -10.25 -13.43
CA ASN A 61 26.55 -11.60 -13.06
C ASN A 61 25.99 -12.66 -14.02
N PHE A 62 26.58 -13.86 -13.99
CA PHE A 62 26.09 -14.99 -14.78
C PHE A 62 24.74 -15.47 -14.23
N GLY A 63 23.76 -15.64 -15.13
CA GLY A 63 22.38 -15.96 -14.75
C GLY A 63 21.50 -14.72 -14.57
N ASP A 64 22.06 -13.52 -14.69
CA ASP A 64 21.28 -12.30 -14.61
C ASP A 64 20.40 -12.11 -15.84
N MET A 65 19.19 -11.61 -15.61
CA MET A 65 18.22 -11.33 -16.66
C MET A 65 17.54 -9.99 -16.36
N THR A 66 17.12 -9.26 -17.39
CA THR A 66 16.24 -8.12 -17.16
C THR A 66 14.85 -8.65 -16.75
N PRO A 67 14.28 -8.23 -15.61
CA PRO A 67 12.95 -8.67 -15.24
C PRO A 67 11.92 -8.18 -16.26
N ILE A 68 10.86 -8.97 -16.47
CA ILE A 68 9.71 -8.57 -17.27
C ILE A 68 8.93 -7.52 -16.49
N GLN A 69 8.58 -6.42 -17.16
CA GLN A 69 7.97 -5.25 -16.55
C GLN A 69 6.54 -5.11 -17.02
N THR A 70 5.59 -5.12 -16.08
CA THR A 70 4.16 -4.95 -16.36
C THR A 70 3.63 -3.76 -15.56
N PRO A 71 3.55 -2.56 -16.19
CA PRO A 71 2.94 -1.38 -15.58
C PRO A 71 1.44 -1.58 -15.31
N GLY A 72 0.92 -0.95 -14.26
CA GLY A 72 -0.50 -0.97 -13.92
C GLY A 72 -0.88 0.11 -12.92
N THR A 73 -2.06 -0.03 -12.33
CA THR A 73 -2.56 0.84 -11.25
C THR A 73 -3.14 0.02 -10.11
N ASP A 74 -2.94 0.45 -8.87
CA ASP A 74 -3.57 -0.17 -7.69
C ASP A 74 -5.02 0.30 -7.49
N ALA A 75 -5.65 -0.14 -6.39
CA ALA A 75 -7.02 0.23 -6.04
C ALA A 75 -7.22 1.72 -5.70
N ASN A 76 -6.14 2.44 -5.43
CA ASN A 76 -6.14 3.87 -5.13
C ASN A 76 -5.74 4.71 -6.36
N ASN A 77 -5.66 4.11 -7.55
CA ASN A 77 -5.16 4.69 -8.80
C ASN A 77 -3.68 5.10 -8.75
N CYS A 78 -2.89 4.49 -7.88
CA CYS A 78 -1.45 4.71 -7.82
C CYS A 78 -0.76 3.86 -8.87
N ALA A 79 0.22 4.45 -9.58
CA ALA A 79 1.00 3.72 -10.56
C ALA A 79 1.75 2.58 -9.86
N ILE A 80 1.64 1.37 -10.39
CA ILE A 80 2.40 0.21 -9.93
C ILE A 80 3.23 -0.35 -11.08
N LEU A 81 4.33 -1.00 -10.74
CA LEU A 81 5.15 -1.75 -11.66
C LEU A 81 5.32 -3.17 -11.13
N THR A 82 4.73 -4.14 -11.82
CA THR A 82 4.95 -5.55 -11.51
C THR A 82 6.22 -6.01 -12.22
N LEU A 83 7.18 -6.54 -11.46
CA LEU A 83 8.42 -7.09 -11.97
C LEU A 83 8.36 -8.61 -11.84
N THR A 84 8.61 -9.32 -12.93
CA THR A 84 8.70 -10.78 -12.96
C THR A 84 10.11 -11.20 -13.34
N CYS A 85 10.77 -11.99 -12.48
CA CYS A 85 12.06 -12.59 -12.77
C CYS A 85 11.87 -14.09 -13.00
N GLN A 86 12.36 -14.57 -14.14
CA GLN A 86 12.28 -15.98 -14.53
C GLN A 86 13.24 -16.28 -15.68
N GLY A 87 13.68 -17.55 -15.77
CA GLY A 87 14.43 -18.07 -16.90
C GLY A 87 13.65 -18.05 -18.22
N THR A 88 14.36 -18.17 -19.35
CA THR A 88 13.76 -18.45 -20.66
C THR A 88 14.47 -19.63 -21.34
N PRO A 89 13.88 -20.84 -21.38
CA PRO A 89 12.57 -21.21 -20.83
C PRO A 89 12.54 -21.16 -19.30
N VAL A 90 11.34 -21.12 -18.73
CA VAL A 90 11.15 -21.21 -17.26
C VAL A 90 11.49 -22.64 -16.82
N ASP A 91 12.45 -22.77 -15.91
CA ASP A 91 12.80 -24.04 -15.27
C ASP A 91 12.42 -23.98 -13.78
N PRO A 92 11.48 -24.82 -13.30
CA PRO A 92 11.04 -24.81 -11.90
C PRO A 92 12.15 -25.17 -10.89
N LEU A 93 13.29 -25.71 -11.34
CA LEU A 93 14.42 -26.05 -10.48
C LEU A 93 15.39 -24.89 -10.26
N ASN A 94 15.32 -23.84 -11.09
CA ASN A 94 16.19 -22.68 -10.94
C ASN A 94 15.80 -21.89 -9.69
N ASN A 95 16.80 -21.45 -8.93
CA ASN A 95 16.60 -20.49 -7.86
C ASN A 95 16.58 -19.09 -8.47
N VAL A 96 15.55 -18.32 -8.12
CA VAL A 96 15.32 -17.01 -8.69
C VAL A 96 15.33 -15.97 -7.60
N TYR A 97 16.11 -14.91 -7.79
CA TYR A 97 16.24 -13.80 -6.85
C TYR A 97 15.89 -12.49 -7.54
N LEU A 98 15.10 -11.66 -6.88
CA LEU A 98 14.87 -10.27 -7.26
C LEU A 98 15.45 -9.37 -6.17
N ILE A 99 16.58 -8.75 -6.44
CA ILE A 99 17.34 -7.92 -5.51
C ILE A 99 17.04 -6.46 -5.80
N TYR A 100 16.85 -5.68 -4.74
CA TYR A 100 16.50 -4.26 -4.82
C TYR A 100 17.61 -3.42 -4.22
N TYR A 101 17.93 -2.31 -4.89
CA TYR A 101 18.90 -1.34 -4.40
C TYR A 101 18.25 0.03 -4.24
N SER A 102 18.74 0.76 -3.24
CA SER A 102 18.31 2.10 -2.87
C SER A 102 19.54 2.97 -2.62
N ASP A 103 19.65 4.09 -3.34
CA ASP A 103 20.67 5.11 -3.05
C ASP A 103 20.46 5.80 -1.69
N SER A 104 19.26 5.67 -1.12
CA SER A 104 18.95 6.18 0.22
C SER A 104 19.48 5.30 1.37
N LYS A 105 19.99 4.09 1.06
CA LYS A 105 20.53 3.15 2.05
C LYS A 105 22.04 2.99 1.97
N VAL A 106 22.64 2.71 3.13
CA VAL A 106 24.04 2.29 3.27
C VAL A 106 24.09 1.07 4.19
N PRO A 107 24.40 -0.15 3.66
CA PRO A 107 24.68 -0.47 2.25
C PRO A 107 23.46 -0.26 1.34
N ARG A 108 23.67 -0.08 0.02
CA ARG A 108 22.60 0.18 -0.97
C ARG A 108 21.55 -0.94 -1.05
N ASP A 109 21.82 -2.10 -0.49
CA ASP A 109 20.89 -3.23 -0.47
C ASP A 109 19.59 -2.86 0.27
N ALA A 110 18.50 -2.83 -0.48
CA ALA A 110 17.17 -2.53 0.03
C ALA A 110 16.37 -3.78 0.40
N GLY A 111 16.85 -4.97 0.02
CA GLY A 111 16.26 -6.27 0.27
C GLY A 111 16.31 -7.16 -0.97
N ALA A 112 15.82 -8.39 -0.82
CA ALA A 112 15.65 -9.33 -1.91
C ALA A 112 14.42 -10.22 -1.69
N ASP A 113 13.75 -10.56 -2.77
CA ASP A 113 12.75 -11.63 -2.81
C ASP A 113 13.36 -12.86 -3.48
N SER A 114 12.96 -14.06 -3.05
CA SER A 114 13.47 -15.32 -3.61
C SER A 114 12.36 -16.33 -3.84
N GLY A 115 12.54 -17.16 -4.86
CA GLY A 115 11.60 -18.21 -5.27
C GLY A 115 12.25 -19.26 -6.17
N THR A 116 11.45 -20.21 -6.62
CA THR A 116 11.87 -21.27 -7.55
C THR A 116 11.14 -21.13 -8.89
N GLY A 117 11.88 -21.17 -9.98
CA GLY A 117 11.41 -21.01 -11.36
C GLY A 117 10.98 -19.61 -11.77
N SER A 118 10.16 -18.93 -10.96
CA SER A 118 9.72 -17.56 -11.21
C SER A 118 9.38 -16.85 -9.91
N ILE A 119 9.59 -15.54 -9.87
CA ILE A 119 9.13 -14.67 -8.78
C ILE A 119 8.55 -13.37 -9.32
N GLN A 120 7.53 -12.85 -8.63
CA GLN A 120 6.91 -11.57 -8.94
C GLN A 120 6.91 -10.67 -7.72
N THR A 121 7.15 -9.38 -7.95
CA THR A 121 6.92 -8.31 -6.97
C THR A 121 6.13 -7.19 -7.61
N VAL A 122 5.54 -6.35 -6.76
CA VAL A 122 4.97 -5.06 -7.14
C VAL A 122 5.77 -3.95 -6.48
N LEU A 123 6.18 -2.96 -7.28
CA LEU A 123 6.67 -1.66 -6.80
C LEU A 123 5.52 -0.66 -6.91
N THR A 124 5.37 0.21 -5.92
CA THR A 124 4.32 1.24 -5.91
C THR A 124 4.96 2.60 -6.11
N CYS A 125 4.43 3.43 -6.99
CA CYS A 125 4.91 4.79 -7.11
C CYS A 125 4.42 5.64 -5.94
N VAL A 126 5.34 6.22 -5.18
CA VAL A 126 5.06 7.12 -4.07
C VAL A 126 5.90 8.36 -4.26
N ASN A 127 5.29 9.55 -4.26
CA ASN A 127 5.99 10.83 -4.44
C ASN A 127 6.93 10.90 -5.66
N GLY A 128 6.60 10.18 -6.74
CA GLY A 128 7.39 10.17 -7.97
C GLY A 128 8.61 9.23 -7.95
N VAL A 129 8.77 8.41 -6.91
CA VAL A 129 9.79 7.36 -6.84
C VAL A 129 9.15 5.98 -6.69
N TRP A 130 9.83 4.94 -7.17
CA TRP A 130 9.37 3.57 -6.97
C TRP A 130 9.65 3.14 -5.53
N ASP A 131 8.61 2.75 -4.80
CA ASP A 131 8.71 2.31 -3.41
C ASP A 131 8.49 0.80 -3.28
N LYS A 132 9.29 0.19 -2.41
CA LYS A 132 9.01 -1.13 -1.85
C LYS A 132 9.22 -1.13 -0.35
N GLY A 133 8.13 -1.23 0.40
CA GLY A 133 8.17 -1.37 1.85
C GLY A 133 8.72 -0.12 2.56
N GLY A 134 8.48 1.07 2.00
CA GLY A 134 8.93 2.34 2.57
C GLY A 134 10.34 2.76 2.17
N TYR A 135 10.91 2.12 1.17
CA TYR A 135 12.20 2.48 0.60
C TYR A 135 12.07 2.78 -0.89
N GLU A 136 12.66 3.91 -1.29
CA GLU A 136 12.88 4.24 -2.70
C GLU A 136 13.80 3.21 -3.33
N ILE A 137 13.35 2.61 -4.43
CA ILE A 137 14.08 1.65 -5.24
C ILE A 137 14.48 2.35 -6.53
N ASN A 138 15.78 2.40 -6.81
CA ASN A 138 16.33 3.02 -8.01
C ASN A 138 17.05 2.02 -8.91
N GLU A 139 17.33 0.82 -8.41
CA GLU A 139 17.97 -0.25 -9.17
C GLU A 139 17.43 -1.63 -8.76
N VAL A 140 17.24 -2.51 -9.75
CA VAL A 140 16.76 -3.88 -9.56
C VAL A 140 17.65 -4.85 -10.33
N GLU A 141 17.98 -5.97 -9.70
CA GLU A 141 18.73 -7.07 -10.30
C GLU A 141 17.90 -8.36 -10.20
N CYS A 142 17.83 -9.11 -11.29
CA CYS A 142 17.13 -10.39 -11.37
C CYS A 142 18.16 -11.47 -11.69
N GLN A 143 18.30 -12.44 -10.78
CA GLN A 143 19.27 -13.53 -10.91
C GLN A 143 18.54 -14.87 -11.02
N VAL A 144 18.95 -15.70 -11.98
CA VAL A 144 18.44 -17.06 -12.20
C VAL A 144 19.61 -18.04 -12.14
N LEU A 145 19.65 -18.88 -11.10
CA LEU A 145 20.76 -19.79 -10.75
C LEU A 145 20.34 -21.26 -10.76
#